data_AF-A0A8H2W9Z6-F1
#
_entry.id   AF-A0A8H2W9Z6-F1
#
_cell.length_a   1.000
_cell.length_b   1.000
_cell.length_c   1.000
_cell.angle_alpha   90.00
_cell.angle_beta   90.00
_cell.angle_gamma   90.00
#
_symmetry.space_group_name_H-M   'P 1'
#
loop_
_entity.id
_entity.type
_entity.pdbx_description
1 polymer ?
#
loop_
_entity_poly.entity_id
_entity_poly.type
_entity_poly.pdbx_seq_one_letter_code
_entity_poly.pdbx_strand_id
1 'polypeptide(L)'
;MFGFLSENLSEIGLPIVKNVFALQANDEITTGVDVLGSYQLRPDLSTLRSVSFAEGQAYVMGRFFCGMDGRGGESDLCPRTILQRVVEKAEKDLGVRFMVQFVTSFLLMEQGGAPASTGAWATSRKLGCNAVGRCIHEVAGNILDAGIELETYCDEGVDGQGKITSETEDIGRSMIYNSWYRIPYPPFCS
;
A
#
# COMPACT_ATOMS: atom_id res chain seq x y z
N MET A 1 5.29 28.98 -5.99
CA MET A 1 6.55 28.24 -5.72
C MET A 1 6.35 26.73 -5.66
N PHE A 2 5.28 26.22 -5.03
CA PHE A 2 4.95 24.78 -5.01
C PHE A 2 4.72 24.15 -6.40
N GLY A 3 4.06 24.83 -7.35
CA GLY A 3 3.78 24.27 -8.68
C GLY A 3 5.01 24.00 -9.56
N PHE A 4 6.06 24.82 -9.44
CA PHE A 4 7.28 24.66 -10.24
C PHE A 4 8.14 23.46 -9.78
N LEU A 5 8.08 23.11 -8.50
CA LEU A 5 8.76 21.95 -7.95
C LEU A 5 7.98 20.65 -8.21
N SER A 6 6.64 20.70 -8.22
CA SER A 6 5.82 19.50 -8.45
C SER A 6 5.89 19.00 -9.90
N GLU A 7 5.84 19.90 -10.88
CA GLU A 7 5.92 19.54 -12.31
C GLU A 7 7.30 18.94 -12.63
N ASN A 8 8.38 19.61 -12.24
CA ASN A 8 9.74 19.10 -12.43
C ASN A 8 9.99 17.76 -11.73
N LEU A 9 9.43 17.53 -10.53
CA LEU A 9 9.61 16.25 -9.82
C LEU A 9 8.87 15.10 -10.52
N SER A 10 7.66 15.34 -11.03
CA SER A 10 6.91 14.34 -11.79
C SER A 10 7.55 13.97 -13.12
N GLU A 11 8.33 14.89 -13.72
CA GLU A 11 9.03 14.68 -14.98
C GLU A 11 10.44 14.07 -14.79
N ILE A 12 11.22 14.59 -13.84
CA ILE A 12 12.62 14.19 -13.60
C ILE A 12 12.68 12.91 -12.78
N GLY A 13 11.82 12.79 -11.76
CA GLY A 13 11.83 11.69 -10.80
C GLY A 13 12.95 11.77 -9.75
N LEU A 14 12.89 10.85 -8.81
CA LEU A 14 13.90 10.65 -7.77
C LEU A 14 14.83 9.50 -8.20
N PRO A 15 16.15 9.68 -8.17
CA PRO A 15 17.07 8.60 -8.50
C PRO A 15 17.04 7.50 -7.41
N ILE A 16 16.74 6.27 -7.81
CA ILE A 16 16.73 5.09 -6.95
C ILE A 16 17.75 4.08 -7.48
N VAL A 17 18.57 3.53 -6.58
CA VAL A 17 19.57 2.51 -6.94
C VAL A 17 18.94 1.27 -7.56
N LYS A 18 19.59 0.72 -8.60
CA LYS A 18 19.00 -0.34 -9.45
C LYS A 18 18.77 -1.67 -8.71
N ASN A 19 19.54 -1.93 -7.66
CA ASN A 19 19.41 -3.11 -6.82
C ASN A 19 18.14 -3.16 -5.97
N VAL A 20 17.30 -2.11 -5.96
CA VAL A 20 16.02 -2.09 -5.23
C VAL A 20 15.11 -3.28 -5.60
N PHE A 21 15.14 -3.74 -6.86
CA PHE A 21 14.36 -4.90 -7.31
C PHE A 21 15.03 -6.26 -7.02
N ALA A 22 16.22 -6.26 -6.43
CA ALA A 22 16.96 -7.46 -6.04
C ALA A 22 17.07 -7.60 -4.52
N LEU A 23 16.40 -6.73 -3.76
CA LEU A 23 16.34 -6.81 -2.32
C LEU A 23 15.37 -7.92 -1.90
N GLN A 24 15.88 -8.85 -1.09
CA GLN A 24 15.10 -9.92 -0.48
C GLN A 24 14.43 -9.43 0.80
N ALA A 25 13.49 -10.21 1.33
CA ALA A 25 12.77 -9.87 2.56
C ALA A 25 13.67 -9.78 3.81
N ASN A 26 14.89 -10.32 3.76
CA ASN A 26 15.92 -10.23 4.80
C ASN A 26 16.92 -9.09 4.55
N ASP A 27 16.60 -8.14 3.67
CA ASP A 27 17.45 -7.02 3.25
C ASP A 27 18.78 -7.43 2.56
N GLU A 28 18.89 -8.66 2.07
CA GLU A 28 20.03 -9.11 1.28
C GLU A 28 19.79 -8.93 -0.22
N ILE A 29 20.87 -8.64 -0.97
CA ILE A 29 20.81 -8.52 -2.44
C ILE A 29 20.98 -9.91 -3.07
N THR A 30 20.08 -10.29 -3.96
CA THR A 30 20.21 -11.51 -4.76
C THR A 30 21.50 -11.52 -5.60
N THR A 31 22.21 -12.65 -5.60
CA THR A 31 23.45 -12.81 -6.37
C THR A 31 23.19 -12.81 -7.87
N GLY A 32 24.15 -12.30 -8.66
CA GLY A 32 24.06 -12.26 -10.12
C GLY A 32 23.24 -11.11 -10.71
N VAL A 33 22.77 -10.17 -9.88
CA VAL A 33 22.10 -8.95 -10.36
C VAL A 33 23.12 -7.83 -10.59
N ASP A 34 23.00 -7.14 -11.72
CA ASP A 34 23.71 -5.90 -12.00
C ASP A 34 23.25 -4.80 -11.04
N VAL A 35 24.17 -4.33 -10.19
CA VAL A 35 23.94 -3.30 -9.17
C VAL A 35 24.27 -1.89 -9.65
N LEU A 36 24.79 -1.73 -10.88
CA LEU A 36 25.22 -0.44 -11.39
C LEU A 36 24.05 0.33 -12.02
N GLY A 37 24.00 1.63 -11.72
CA GLY A 37 23.04 2.57 -12.27
C GLY A 37 21.86 2.87 -11.33
N SER A 38 20.87 3.57 -11.88
CA SER A 38 19.68 4.01 -11.16
C SER A 38 18.46 3.98 -12.05
N TYR A 39 17.30 3.81 -11.42
CA TYR A 39 16.01 4.15 -11.97
C TYR A 39 15.61 5.57 -11.57
N GLN A 40 14.71 6.18 -12.31
CA GLN A 40 13.99 7.38 -11.87
C GLN A 40 12.62 6.95 -11.34
N LEU A 41 12.36 7.14 -10.04
CA LEU A 41 11.04 6.98 -9.44
C LEU A 41 10.27 8.28 -9.61
N ARG A 42 9.32 8.29 -10.56
CA ARG A 42 8.47 9.46 -10.83
C ARG A 42 7.16 9.34 -10.07
N PRO A 43 6.81 10.33 -9.23
CA PRO A 43 5.55 10.33 -8.52
C PRO A 43 4.37 10.58 -9.47
N ASP A 44 3.30 9.80 -9.29
CA ASP A 44 2.03 9.99 -9.95
C ASP A 44 1.13 10.83 -9.03
N LEU A 45 1.11 12.14 -9.26
CA LEU A 45 0.43 13.10 -8.36
C LEU A 45 -1.09 12.87 -8.27
N SER A 46 -1.70 12.14 -9.21
CA SER A 46 -3.11 11.72 -9.11
C SER A 46 -3.38 10.78 -7.92
N THR A 47 -2.31 10.13 -7.45
CA THR A 47 -2.33 9.21 -6.30
C THR A 47 -1.93 9.88 -4.98
N LEU A 48 -1.72 11.19 -4.96
CA LEU A 48 -1.38 11.90 -3.73
C LEU A 48 -2.53 11.74 -2.71
N ARG A 49 -2.20 11.31 -1.50
CA ARG A 49 -3.13 11.16 -0.37
C ARG A 49 -2.52 11.73 0.90
N SER A 50 -3.29 12.53 1.62
CA SER A 50 -2.94 12.97 2.98
C SER A 50 -3.07 11.81 3.96
N VAL A 51 -2.27 11.87 5.03
CA VAL A 51 -2.24 10.82 6.06
C VAL A 51 -2.96 11.31 7.30
N SER A 52 -4.15 10.77 7.59
CA SER A 52 -4.95 11.18 8.75
C SER A 52 -4.23 10.93 10.08
N PHE A 53 -3.49 9.84 10.20
CA PHE A 53 -2.74 9.47 11.42
C PHE A 53 -1.40 10.22 11.59
N ALA A 54 -0.98 11.03 10.61
CA ALA A 54 0.31 11.73 10.66
C ALA A 54 0.18 13.12 9.98
N GLU A 55 -0.20 14.12 10.77
CA GLU A 55 -0.39 15.49 10.31
C GLU A 55 0.85 16.02 9.56
N GLY A 56 0.60 16.68 8.42
CA GLY A 56 1.65 17.21 7.55
C GLY A 56 2.34 16.17 6.66
N GLN A 57 1.96 14.89 6.74
CA GLN A 57 2.48 13.84 5.87
C GLN A 57 1.48 13.49 4.76
N ALA A 58 2.04 13.06 3.62
CA ALA A 58 1.31 12.57 2.46
C ALA A 58 2.08 11.43 1.80
N TYR A 59 1.36 10.51 1.16
CA TYR A 59 1.95 9.46 0.33
C TYR A 59 1.54 9.66 -1.12
N VAL A 60 2.43 9.28 -2.04
CA VAL A 60 2.18 9.29 -3.47
C VAL A 60 2.81 8.04 -4.06
N MET A 61 2.08 7.36 -4.94
CA MET A 61 2.60 6.22 -5.69
C MET A 61 3.52 6.73 -6.79
N GLY A 62 4.45 5.90 -7.23
CA GLY A 62 5.33 6.24 -8.35
C GLY A 62 5.53 5.09 -9.32
N ARG A 63 6.14 5.41 -10.46
CA ARG A 63 6.61 4.44 -11.46
C ARG A 63 8.10 4.57 -11.65
N PHE A 64 8.75 3.45 -11.92
CA PHE A 64 10.18 3.44 -12.21
C PHE A 64 10.42 3.57 -13.70
N PHE A 65 11.35 4.44 -14.07
CA PHE A 65 11.80 4.66 -15.44
C PHE A 65 13.29 4.32 -15.56
N CYS A 66 13.68 3.78 -16.70
CA CYS A 66 15.08 3.56 -17.05
C CYS A 66 15.71 4.87 -17.56
N GLY A 67 17.04 4.94 -17.58
CA GLY A 67 17.80 6.07 -18.13
C GLY A 67 18.09 7.19 -17.13
N MET A 68 19.29 7.76 -17.22
CA MET A 68 19.73 8.90 -16.40
C MET A 68 19.48 10.19 -17.20
N ASP A 69 18.37 10.90 -16.91
CA ASP A 69 17.91 12.18 -17.51
C ASP A 69 16.43 12.18 -17.91
N GLY A 70 15.71 11.09 -17.65
CA GLY A 70 14.29 10.98 -17.95
C GLY A 70 13.96 10.72 -19.43
N ARG A 71 14.96 10.49 -20.29
CA ARG A 71 14.76 10.09 -21.70
C ARG A 71 14.58 8.59 -21.91
N GLY A 72 14.74 7.77 -20.88
CA GLY A 72 14.44 6.34 -20.98
C GLY A 72 12.95 6.04 -20.75
N GLY A 73 12.54 4.87 -21.21
CA GLY A 73 11.16 4.38 -21.06
C GLY A 73 10.84 3.89 -19.65
N GLU A 74 9.58 3.53 -19.44
CA GLU A 74 9.14 2.85 -18.21
C GLU A 74 9.92 1.54 -18.00
N SER A 75 10.26 1.25 -16.75
CA SER A 75 10.99 0.04 -16.38
C SER A 75 10.11 -1.20 -16.53
N ASP A 76 10.66 -2.22 -17.19
CA ASP A 76 10.01 -3.54 -17.31
C ASP A 76 9.98 -4.34 -16.00
N LEU A 77 10.62 -3.82 -14.94
CA LEU A 77 10.58 -4.40 -13.60
C LEU A 77 9.64 -3.65 -12.65
N CYS A 78 9.04 -2.53 -13.08
CA CYS A 78 8.12 -1.77 -12.24
C CYS A 78 6.77 -2.50 -12.14
N PRO A 79 6.35 -2.98 -10.94
CA PRO A 79 5.10 -3.74 -10.80
C PRO A 79 3.88 -2.94 -11.26
N ARG A 80 3.84 -1.63 -10.98
CA ARG A 80 2.76 -0.73 -11.39
C ARG A 80 2.67 -0.61 -12.92
N THR A 81 3.81 -0.45 -13.60
CA THR A 81 3.88 -0.42 -15.07
C THR A 81 3.44 -1.74 -15.68
N ILE A 82 3.93 -2.87 -15.15
CA ILE A 82 3.55 -4.20 -15.64
C ILE A 82 2.04 -4.39 -15.52
N LEU A 83 1.47 -4.08 -14.35
CA LEU A 83 0.04 -4.21 -14.10
C LEU A 83 -0.78 -3.33 -15.04
N GLN A 84 -0.40 -2.06 -15.21
CA GLN A 84 -1.06 -1.15 -16.15
C GLN A 84 -1.05 -1.70 -17.57
N ARG A 85 0.10 -2.16 -18.07
CA ARG A 85 0.21 -2.75 -19.42
C ARG A 85 -0.69 -3.96 -19.60
N VAL A 86 -0.81 -4.82 -18.58
CA VAL A 86 -1.71 -5.99 -18.62
C VAL A 86 -3.17 -5.55 -18.70
N VAL A 87 -3.58 -4.58 -17.90
CA VAL A 87 -4.96 -4.08 -17.83
C VAL A 87 -5.35 -3.36 -19.12
N GLU A 88 -4.52 -2.44 -19.60
CA GLU A 88 -4.75 -1.72 -20.86
C GLU A 88 -4.82 -2.68 -22.05
N LYS A 89 -3.94 -3.69 -22.08
CA LYS A 89 -3.96 -4.70 -23.13
C LYS A 89 -5.24 -5.54 -23.10
N ALA A 90 -5.68 -5.97 -21.92
CA ALA A 90 -6.92 -6.76 -21.80
C ALA A 90 -8.15 -5.95 -22.24
N GLU A 91 -8.22 -4.67 -21.88
CA GLU A 91 -9.31 -3.80 -22.32
C GLU A 91 -9.26 -3.56 -23.83
N LYS A 92 -8.08 -3.27 -24.39
CA LYS A 92 -7.92 -2.99 -25.82
C LYS A 92 -8.15 -4.21 -26.71
N ASP A 93 -7.55 -5.34 -26.36
CA ASP A 93 -7.52 -6.52 -27.23
C ASP A 93 -8.75 -7.42 -27.03
N LEU A 94 -9.34 -7.42 -25.83
CA LEU A 94 -10.45 -8.32 -25.46
C LEU A 94 -11.72 -7.58 -24.99
N GLY A 95 -11.68 -6.27 -24.75
CA GLY A 95 -12.82 -5.53 -24.20
C GLY A 95 -13.15 -5.90 -22.75
N VAL A 96 -12.18 -6.44 -22.00
CA VAL A 96 -12.39 -6.92 -20.63
C VAL A 96 -11.78 -5.95 -19.63
N ARG A 97 -12.51 -5.71 -18.53
CA ARG A 97 -12.02 -4.99 -17.34
C ARG A 97 -11.92 -5.95 -16.16
N PHE A 98 -10.91 -5.74 -15.32
CA PHE A 98 -10.75 -6.52 -14.10
C PHE A 98 -11.35 -5.76 -12.92
N MET A 99 -12.28 -6.42 -12.24
CA MET A 99 -12.77 -5.99 -10.93
C MET A 99 -12.01 -6.75 -9.86
N VAL A 100 -11.50 -6.05 -8.86
CA VAL A 100 -10.71 -6.64 -7.77
C VAL A 100 -11.23 -6.20 -6.42
N GLN A 101 -11.07 -7.10 -5.46
CA GLN A 101 -11.31 -6.86 -4.04
C GLN A 101 -10.06 -7.29 -3.29
N PHE A 102 -9.57 -6.42 -2.41
CA PHE A 102 -8.44 -6.73 -1.54
C PHE A 102 -8.95 -7.18 -0.18
N VAL A 103 -8.45 -8.33 0.26
CA VAL A 103 -8.64 -8.83 1.62
C VAL A 103 -7.29 -8.83 2.31
N THR A 104 -7.12 -7.92 3.26
CA THR A 104 -5.90 -7.82 4.05
C THR A 104 -6.12 -8.53 5.38
N SER A 105 -5.44 -9.65 5.58
CA SER A 105 -5.36 -10.33 6.88
C SER A 105 -4.15 -9.83 7.67
N PHE A 106 -4.30 -9.70 8.98
CA PHE A 106 -3.26 -9.20 9.88
C PHE A 106 -3.38 -9.82 11.27
N LEU A 107 -2.31 -9.71 12.05
CA LEU A 107 -2.26 -10.10 13.45
C LEU A 107 -2.11 -8.85 14.33
N LEU A 108 -3.05 -8.68 15.27
CA LEU A 108 -2.93 -7.72 16.36
C LEU A 108 -2.24 -8.39 17.55
N MET A 109 -1.12 -7.80 17.95
CA MET A 109 -0.23 -8.33 18.97
C MET A 109 -0.05 -7.28 20.06
N GLU A 110 -0.02 -7.73 21.31
CA GLU A 110 0.43 -6.94 22.44
C GLU A 110 1.93 -6.69 22.37
N GLN A 111 2.38 -5.69 23.14
CA GLN A 111 3.80 -5.50 23.39
C GLN A 111 4.36 -6.74 24.10
N GLY A 112 5.30 -7.43 23.45
CA GLY A 112 5.82 -8.72 23.90
C GLY A 112 5.39 -9.92 23.06
N GLY A 113 4.56 -9.71 22.04
CA GLY A 113 4.27 -10.73 21.01
C GLY A 113 3.20 -11.75 21.40
N ALA A 114 2.40 -11.48 22.43
CA ALA A 114 1.17 -12.22 22.68
C ALA A 114 0.03 -11.68 21.78
N PRO A 115 -0.96 -12.50 21.39
CA PRO A 115 -2.13 -12.00 20.67
C PRO A 115 -2.94 -10.99 21.49
N ALA A 116 -3.39 -9.90 20.87
CA ALA A 116 -4.18 -8.86 21.54
C ALA A 116 -5.63 -9.29 21.86
N SER A 117 -6.12 -10.32 21.18
CA SER A 117 -7.44 -10.89 21.44
C SER A 117 -7.44 -12.40 21.25
N THR A 118 -8.27 -13.11 22.01
CA THR A 118 -8.45 -14.57 21.89
C THR A 118 -9.91 -14.94 21.75
N GLY A 119 -10.20 -16.01 21.01
CA GLY A 119 -11.57 -16.50 20.82
C GLY A 119 -11.81 -17.22 19.50
N ALA A 120 -13.04 -17.70 19.33
CA ALA A 120 -13.45 -18.32 18.07
C ALA A 120 -13.67 -17.26 16.96
N TRP A 121 -13.81 -17.75 15.73
CA TRP A 121 -14.12 -16.94 14.55
C TRP A 121 -15.37 -16.09 14.78
N ALA A 122 -15.29 -14.79 14.43
CA ALA A 122 -16.41 -13.86 14.38
C ALA A 122 -17.16 -13.72 15.71
N THR A 123 -16.45 -13.95 16.81
CA THR A 123 -17.01 -13.74 18.14
C THR A 123 -16.92 -12.28 18.52
N SER A 124 -18.00 -11.72 19.07
CA SER A 124 -18.00 -10.38 19.66
C SER A 124 -16.98 -10.20 20.78
N ARG A 125 -16.46 -11.31 21.33
CA ARG A 125 -15.39 -11.30 22.33
C ARG A 125 -14.08 -10.73 21.81
N LYS A 126 -13.75 -10.97 20.53
CA LYS A 126 -12.53 -10.42 19.89
C LYS A 126 -12.67 -8.93 19.54
N LEU A 127 -13.89 -8.50 19.24
CA LEU A 127 -14.29 -7.12 18.93
C LEU A 127 -14.92 -6.34 20.10
N GLY A 128 -14.72 -6.78 21.34
CA GLY A 128 -15.33 -6.12 22.50
C GLY A 128 -15.00 -4.62 22.57
N CYS A 129 -15.74 -3.85 23.37
CA CYS A 129 -15.49 -2.43 23.65
C CYS A 129 -14.21 -2.19 24.48
N ASN A 130 -13.10 -2.81 24.08
CA ASN A 130 -11.79 -2.79 24.70
C ASN A 130 -10.79 -2.04 23.80
N ALA A 131 -9.49 -2.12 24.12
CA ALA A 131 -8.45 -1.47 23.33
C ALA A 131 -8.37 -1.99 21.89
N VAL A 132 -8.62 -3.29 21.67
CA VAL A 132 -8.63 -3.91 20.33
C VAL A 132 -9.76 -3.33 19.48
N GLY A 133 -10.98 -3.29 20.00
CA GLY A 133 -12.12 -2.70 19.29
C GLY A 133 -11.89 -1.23 18.91
N ARG A 134 -11.28 -0.44 19.81
CA ARG A 134 -10.89 0.96 19.51
C ARG A 134 -9.83 1.06 18.43
N CYS A 135 -8.80 0.22 18.48
CA CYS A 135 -7.74 0.15 17.47
C CYS A 135 -8.31 -0.19 16.09
N ILE A 136 -9.17 -1.21 16.00
CA ILE A 136 -9.85 -1.57 14.74
C ILE A 136 -10.71 -0.42 14.22
N HIS A 137 -11.43 0.28 15.09
CA HIS A 137 -12.24 1.43 14.69
C HIS A 137 -11.39 2.59 14.17
N GLU A 138 -10.24 2.88 14.79
CA GLU A 138 -9.30 3.89 14.34
C GLU A 138 -8.68 3.52 12.98
N VAL A 139 -8.27 2.26 12.80
CA VAL A 139 -7.77 1.75 11.51
C VAL A 139 -8.83 1.89 10.43
N ALA A 140 -10.08 1.51 10.71
CA ALA A 140 -11.19 1.68 9.79
C ALA A 140 -11.40 3.16 9.41
N GLY A 141 -11.35 4.08 10.38
CA GLY A 141 -11.42 5.52 10.13
C GLY A 141 -10.30 6.00 9.20
N ASN A 142 -9.05 5.60 9.47
CA ASN A 142 -7.90 5.97 8.63
C ASN A 142 -7.99 5.42 7.19
N ILE A 143 -8.57 4.23 7.01
CA ILE A 143 -8.83 3.64 5.68
C ILE A 143 -9.84 4.49 4.90
N LEU A 144 -10.94 4.85 5.56
CA LEU A 144 -11.99 5.68 4.98
C LEU A 144 -11.46 7.09 4.64
N ASP A 145 -10.67 7.69 5.53
CA ASP A 145 -10.02 8.99 5.31
C ASP A 145 -9.01 8.96 4.15
N ALA A 146 -8.36 7.80 3.91
CA ALA A 146 -7.52 7.58 2.74
C ALA A 146 -8.31 7.41 1.42
N GLY A 147 -9.65 7.41 1.50
CA GLY A 147 -10.55 7.24 0.37
C GLY A 147 -10.66 5.80 -0.13
N ILE A 148 -10.37 4.82 0.74
CA ILE A 148 -10.57 3.39 0.47
C ILE A 148 -11.92 3.00 1.07
N GLU A 149 -12.80 2.44 0.24
CA GLU A 149 -14.09 1.95 0.71
C GLU A 149 -13.92 0.61 1.44
N LEU A 150 -14.46 0.54 2.66
CA LEU A 150 -14.39 -0.62 3.55
C LEU A 150 -15.72 -1.36 3.52
N GLU A 151 -15.72 -2.62 3.11
CA GLU A 151 -16.93 -3.45 3.09
C GLU A 151 -17.14 -4.13 4.45
N THR A 152 -16.13 -4.86 4.93
CA THR A 152 -16.24 -5.57 6.20
C THR A 152 -14.93 -5.64 6.95
N TYR A 153 -15.06 -5.68 8.29
CA TYR A 153 -14.06 -6.25 9.18
C TYR A 153 -14.56 -7.58 9.72
N CYS A 154 -13.67 -8.56 9.89
CA CYS A 154 -14.00 -9.84 10.51
C CYS A 154 -12.80 -10.38 11.29
N ASP A 155 -13.02 -10.76 12.55
CA ASP A 155 -12.06 -11.58 13.29
C ASP A 155 -11.99 -12.98 12.73
N GLU A 156 -10.79 -13.52 12.58
CA GLU A 156 -10.57 -14.87 12.05
C GLU A 156 -10.40 -15.91 13.16
N GLY A 157 -10.08 -17.15 12.77
CA GLY A 157 -9.97 -18.29 13.68
C GLY A 157 -8.70 -18.28 14.54
N VAL A 158 -7.63 -17.62 14.11
CA VAL A 158 -6.38 -17.52 14.87
C VAL A 158 -6.49 -16.38 15.90
N ASP A 159 -5.91 -16.57 17.08
CA ASP A 159 -5.87 -15.55 18.12
C ASP A 159 -5.11 -14.30 17.61
N GLY A 160 -5.67 -13.11 17.86
CA GLY A 160 -5.18 -11.83 17.35
C GLY A 160 -5.40 -11.60 15.85
N GLN A 161 -5.89 -12.60 15.10
CA GLN A 161 -6.06 -12.46 13.66
C GLN A 161 -7.37 -11.77 13.29
N GLY A 162 -7.26 -10.74 12.46
CA GLY A 162 -8.37 -10.07 11.82
C GLY A 162 -8.17 -9.98 10.31
N LYS A 163 -9.25 -9.70 9.60
CA LYS A 163 -9.21 -9.30 8.20
C LYS A 163 -10.06 -8.07 7.95
N ILE A 164 -9.60 -7.28 7.00
CA ILE A 164 -10.32 -6.15 6.42
C ILE A 164 -10.54 -6.44 4.94
N THR A 165 -11.74 -6.16 4.46
CA THR A 165 -12.12 -6.33 3.07
C THR A 165 -12.53 -4.99 2.47
N SER A 166 -11.90 -4.61 1.37
CA SER A 166 -12.29 -3.43 0.58
C SER A 166 -13.54 -3.70 -0.22
N GLU A 167 -14.22 -2.66 -0.70
CA GLU A 167 -15.21 -2.84 -1.77
C GLU A 167 -14.55 -3.38 -3.05
N THR A 168 -15.36 -4.01 -3.90
CA THR A 168 -14.93 -4.44 -5.24
C THR A 168 -14.87 -3.24 -6.17
N GLU A 169 -13.71 -2.98 -6.76
CA GLU A 169 -13.49 -1.83 -7.65
C GLU A 169 -12.75 -2.21 -8.93
N ASP A 170 -12.77 -1.31 -9.92
CA ASP A 170 -11.97 -1.46 -11.14
C ASP A 170 -10.48 -1.44 -10.78
N ILE A 171 -9.72 -2.42 -11.25
CA ILE A 171 -8.30 -2.57 -10.92
C ILE A 171 -7.48 -1.34 -11.32
N GLY A 172 -7.86 -0.61 -12.37
CA GLY A 172 -7.18 0.62 -12.81
C GLY A 172 -7.33 1.75 -11.81
N ARG A 173 -8.48 1.82 -11.13
CA ARG A 173 -8.69 2.69 -9.97
C ARG A 173 -7.94 2.15 -8.76
N SER A 174 -7.91 0.83 -8.60
CA SER A 174 -7.21 0.16 -7.50
C SER A 174 -5.69 0.27 -7.56
N MET A 175 -5.11 0.50 -8.73
CA MET A 175 -3.69 0.82 -8.85
C MET A 175 -3.31 2.04 -7.99
N ILE A 176 -4.25 2.87 -7.57
CA ILE A 176 -4.00 4.01 -6.69
C ILE A 176 -3.83 3.59 -5.22
N TYR A 177 -4.35 2.43 -4.82
CA TYR A 177 -4.38 1.96 -3.44
C TYR A 177 -3.34 0.84 -3.23
N ASN A 178 -2.24 1.13 -2.54
CA ASN A 178 -1.50 0.10 -1.82
C ASN A 178 -1.70 0.34 -0.33
N SER A 179 -2.19 -0.68 0.35
CA SER A 179 -2.42 -0.75 1.79
C SER A 179 -1.11 -0.62 2.56
N TRP A 180 -0.75 0.60 2.90
CA TRP A 180 0.27 0.90 3.91
C TRP A 180 -0.44 1.50 5.11
N TYR A 181 -0.80 0.63 6.06
CA TYR A 181 -1.38 1.05 7.33
C TYR A 181 -0.28 1.03 8.37
N ARG A 182 0.21 2.21 8.76
CA ARG A 182 0.89 2.33 10.04
C ARG A 182 -0.21 2.38 11.08
N ILE A 183 -0.33 1.33 11.88
CA ILE A 183 -1.16 1.37 13.09
C ILE A 183 -0.31 2.13 14.13
N PRO A 184 -0.63 3.40 14.44
CA PRO A 184 0.08 4.07 15.53
C PRO A 184 -0.16 3.29 16.82
N TYR A 185 0.88 3.19 17.65
CA TYR A 185 0.68 2.78 19.03
C TYR A 185 -0.20 3.86 19.68
N PRO A 186 -1.39 3.54 20.21
CA PRO A 186 -2.10 4.52 21.01
C PRO A 186 -1.20 4.89 22.19
N PRO A 187 -1.03 6.18 22.52
CA PRO A 187 -0.40 6.55 23.79
C PRO A 187 -1.22 5.90 24.90
N PHE A 188 -0.53 5.15 25.76
CA PHE A 188 -1.09 4.53 26.95
C PHE A 188 -2.03 5.51 27.66
N CYS A 189 -3.33 5.23 27.67
CA CYS A 189 -4.19 5.76 28.72
C CYS A 189 -3.83 5.00 30.00
N SER A 190 -3.02 5.64 30.84
CA SER A 190 -3.02 5.41 32.29
C SER A 190 -4.41 5.61 32.88
#